data_AF-A0A2H4NZK5-F1
#
_entry.id   AF-A0A2H4NZK5-F1
#
_cell.length_a   1.000
_cell.length_b   1.000
_cell.length_c   1.000
_cell.angle_alpha   90.00
_cell.angle_beta   90.00
_cell.angle_gamma   90.00
#
_symmetry.space_group_name_H-M   'P 1'
#
loop_
_entity.id
_entity.type
_entity.pdbx_description
1 polymer ?
#
loop_
_entity_poly.entity_id
_entity_poly.type
_entity_poly.pdbx_seq_one_letter_code
_entity_poly.pdbx_strand_id
1 'polypeptide(L)'
;MNNKLQSINNMNNWSLQMYNYNKNNELNMMMMMNMMNKLLYKLMNMIMINNMTMNVNNKNNNNIIMSKPMYQYSMNKLNIKFYYYINNNNMNTNNNYYMNMLYKLMNTLNNNNNMYMNNMNNIMSMYINKNINIEMIKLNYVYNNKDIMNKYLSTMDIDTLNNNSTMNLLNNMMTKMNNNNIIMNYMNNMNNMRNNKYINNMSYNYIMNMLMYKYLTGWTILLKGRLNKNMTRTNKYILYNGSNKMNMYMKNNYKLNYISNNHFINNINNINKNGKYNIKVKLSYI
;
A
#
# COMPACT_ATOMS: atom_id res chain seq x y z
N MET A 1 -1.27 -29.17 1.96
CA MET A 1 -1.20 -28.21 0.85
C MET A 1 -1.88 -26.93 1.30
N ASN A 2 -1.26 -25.77 1.10
CA ASN A 2 -1.85 -24.49 1.52
C ASN A 2 -2.75 -23.96 0.39
N ASN A 3 -3.93 -23.45 0.76
CA ASN A 3 -4.82 -22.79 -0.19
C ASN A 3 -4.32 -21.38 -0.56
N LYS A 4 -4.75 -20.86 -1.71
CA LYS A 4 -4.40 -19.51 -2.19
C LYS A 4 -4.74 -18.38 -1.19
N LEU A 5 -5.68 -18.63 -0.27
CA LEU A 5 -6.11 -17.70 0.79
C LEU A 5 -5.19 -17.69 2.02
N GLN A 6 -4.35 -18.71 2.17
CA GLN A 6 -3.51 -18.93 3.36
C GLN A 6 -2.08 -18.46 3.14
N SER A 7 -1.56 -18.59 1.92
CA SER A 7 -0.19 -18.18 1.60
C SER A 7 -0.17 -17.16 0.49
N ILE A 8 0.66 -16.13 0.66
CA ILE A 8 0.99 -15.18 -0.40
C ILE A 8 1.74 -15.93 -1.50
N ASN A 9 1.30 -15.76 -2.75
CA ASN A 9 2.01 -16.28 -3.91
C ASN A 9 3.39 -15.61 -4.02
N ASN A 10 4.45 -16.39 -4.22
CA ASN A 10 5.82 -15.87 -4.37
C ASN A 10 5.98 -14.84 -5.49
N MET A 11 5.15 -14.90 -6.55
CA MET A 11 5.13 -13.86 -7.59
C MET A 11 4.77 -12.47 -7.02
N ASN A 12 3.96 -12.39 -5.96
CA ASN A 12 3.60 -11.12 -5.32
C ASN A 12 4.73 -10.49 -4.52
N ASN A 13 5.87 -11.17 -4.37
CA ASN A 13 7.07 -10.59 -3.77
C ASN A 13 7.78 -9.63 -4.74
N TRP A 14 7.56 -9.80 -6.05
CA TRP A 14 8.14 -8.98 -7.09
C TRP A 14 7.12 -7.94 -7.57
N SER A 15 7.57 -6.70 -7.75
CA SER A 15 6.72 -5.63 -8.32
C SER A 15 6.48 -5.85 -9.82
N LEU A 16 7.43 -6.47 -10.52
CA LEU A 16 7.29 -6.94 -11.90
C LEU A 16 7.05 -8.45 -11.89
N GLN A 17 5.87 -8.87 -12.33
CA GLN A 17 5.52 -10.28 -12.50
C GLN A 17 5.58 -10.59 -13.99
N MET A 18 6.79 -10.86 -14.48
CA MET A 18 7.06 -11.14 -15.88
C MET A 18 8.06 -12.27 -16.01
N TYR A 19 7.93 -13.01 -17.10
CA TYR A 19 8.98 -13.87 -17.61
C TYR A 19 9.11 -13.62 -19.11
N ASN A 20 10.33 -13.43 -19.59
CA ASN A 20 10.63 -13.34 -21.01
C ASN A 20 11.89 -14.16 -21.31
N TYR A 21 11.86 -14.85 -22.46
CA TYR A 21 13.01 -15.57 -22.96
C TYR A 21 14.14 -14.60 -23.34
N ASN A 22 13.79 -13.46 -23.96
CA ASN A 22 14.77 -12.41 -24.23
C ASN A 22 14.97 -11.52 -23.00
N LYS A 23 16.15 -11.62 -22.38
CA LYS A 23 16.50 -10.86 -21.17
C LYS A 23 16.65 -9.36 -21.40
N ASN A 24 17.01 -8.93 -22.60
CA ASN A 24 17.07 -7.50 -22.92
C ASN A 24 15.67 -6.87 -22.85
N ASN A 25 14.64 -7.59 -23.30
CA ASN A 25 13.25 -7.13 -23.20
C ASN A 25 12.77 -7.05 -21.74
N GLU A 26 13.23 -7.96 -20.87
CA GLU A 26 12.93 -7.93 -19.44
C GLU A 26 13.58 -6.72 -18.75
N LEU A 27 14.85 -6.43 -19.05
CA LEU A 27 15.56 -5.25 -18.54
C LEU A 27 14.91 -3.94 -19.01
N ASN A 28 14.59 -3.84 -20.29
CA ASN A 28 13.90 -2.67 -20.86
C ASN A 28 12.55 -2.45 -20.19
N MET A 29 11.79 -3.52 -19.94
CA MET A 29 10.52 -3.43 -19.22
C MET A 29 10.70 -2.97 -17.77
N MET A 30 11.74 -3.43 -17.08
CA MET A 30 12.05 -2.97 -15.73
C MET A 30 12.39 -1.46 -15.69
N MET A 31 13.14 -0.97 -16.69
CA MET A 31 13.43 0.47 -16.83
C MET A 31 12.15 1.28 -17.11
N MET A 32 11.32 0.80 -18.05
CA MET A 32 10.05 1.44 -18.41
C MET A 32 9.14 1.58 -17.19
N MET A 33 9.02 0.52 -16.39
CA MET A 33 8.23 0.53 -15.16
C MET A 33 8.72 1.53 -14.11
N ASN A 34 10.03 1.74 -13.99
CA ASN A 34 10.56 2.76 -13.10
C ASN A 34 10.15 4.17 -13.54
N MET A 35 10.06 4.42 -14.85
CA MET A 35 9.54 5.67 -15.40
C MET A 35 8.03 5.80 -15.18
N MET A 36 7.26 4.73 -15.46
CA MET A 36 5.81 4.69 -15.22
C MET A 36 5.47 4.93 -13.74
N ASN A 37 6.24 4.35 -12.80
CA ASN A 37 6.08 4.60 -11.37
C ASN A 37 6.21 6.08 -11.03
N LYS A 38 7.26 6.76 -11.54
CA LYS A 38 7.46 8.20 -11.32
C LYS A 38 6.31 9.01 -11.91
N LEU A 39 5.83 8.64 -13.10
CA LEU A 39 4.73 9.31 -13.76
C LEU A 39 3.42 9.16 -12.99
N LEU A 40 3.07 7.94 -12.57
CA LEU A 40 1.88 7.69 -11.74
C LEU A 40 1.96 8.46 -10.41
N TYR A 41 3.13 8.51 -9.75
CA TYR A 41 3.28 9.33 -8.54
C TYR A 41 3.08 10.81 -8.78
N LYS A 42 3.58 11.35 -9.90
CA LYS A 42 3.33 12.74 -10.27
C LYS A 42 1.85 13.00 -10.55
N LEU A 43 1.19 12.12 -11.28
CA LEU A 43 -0.25 12.23 -11.58
C LEU A 43 -1.11 12.24 -10.30
N MET A 44 -0.81 11.36 -9.34
CA MET A 44 -1.53 11.34 -8.06
C MET A 44 -1.30 12.60 -7.23
N ASN A 45 -0.12 13.22 -7.32
CA ASN A 45 0.21 14.45 -6.62
C ASN A 45 -0.38 15.71 -7.28
N MET A 46 -0.67 15.70 -8.59
CA MET A 46 -1.19 16.86 -9.34
C MET A 46 -2.61 17.27 -8.96
N ILE A 47 -3.31 16.47 -8.17
CA ILE A 47 -4.75 16.59 -7.94
C ILE A 47 -5.20 17.85 -7.16
N MET A 48 -4.30 18.64 -6.56
CA MET A 48 -4.67 19.84 -5.81
C MET A 48 -3.73 21.04 -6.05
N ILE A 49 -3.69 21.56 -7.28
CA ILE A 49 -3.43 22.99 -7.47
C ILE A 49 -4.75 23.60 -7.92
N ASN A 50 -5.59 23.97 -6.95
CA ASN A 50 -6.77 24.77 -7.24
C ASN A 50 -6.28 26.20 -7.52
N ASN A 51 -6.37 26.62 -8.78
CA ASN A 51 -5.94 27.95 -9.25
C ASN A 51 -6.73 29.14 -8.67
N MET A 52 -7.59 28.97 -7.68
CA MET A 52 -8.47 30.05 -7.16
C MET A 52 -8.11 30.60 -5.78
N THR A 53 -7.08 30.08 -5.11
CA THR A 53 -6.57 30.72 -3.88
C THR A 53 -5.07 30.88 -3.98
N MET A 54 -4.66 32.08 -4.40
CA MET A 54 -3.30 32.61 -4.33
C MET A 54 -2.83 32.84 -2.87
N ASN A 55 -3.10 31.89 -1.97
CA ASN A 55 -2.47 31.85 -0.67
C ASN A 55 -1.52 30.68 -0.66
N VAL A 56 -0.25 30.98 -0.94
CA VAL A 56 0.91 30.07 -0.96
C VAL A 56 1.01 29.20 0.30
N ASN A 57 0.36 29.62 1.39
CA ASN A 57 0.45 29.00 2.71
C ASN A 57 -0.69 28.01 3.04
N ASN A 58 -1.82 28.02 2.32
CA ASN A 58 -2.91 27.06 2.53
C ASN A 58 -2.92 26.00 1.42
N LYS A 59 -1.92 25.11 1.49
CA LYS A 59 -1.93 23.83 0.80
C LYS A 59 -3.06 22.97 1.38
N ASN A 60 -4.28 23.14 0.88
CA ASN A 60 -5.34 22.14 1.05
C ASN A 60 -4.93 20.88 0.26
N ASN A 61 -4.06 20.12 0.89
CA ASN A 61 -3.44 18.91 0.37
C ASN A 61 -4.44 17.75 0.54
N ASN A 62 -5.44 17.65 -0.33
CA ASN A 62 -6.13 16.37 -0.52
C ASN A 62 -5.15 15.42 -1.24
N ASN A 63 -4.14 14.97 -0.51
CA ASN A 63 -3.08 14.13 -1.03
C ASN A 63 -3.64 12.71 -1.21
N ILE A 64 -3.79 12.29 -2.46
CA ILE A 64 -3.99 10.88 -2.77
C ILE A 64 -2.64 10.20 -2.60
N ILE A 65 -2.58 9.29 -1.63
CA ILE A 65 -1.37 8.56 -1.31
C ILE A 65 -1.46 7.19 -1.96
N MET A 66 -0.54 6.92 -2.87
CA MET A 66 -0.50 5.67 -3.64
C MET A 66 0.58 4.71 -3.12
N SER A 67 0.32 3.39 -3.11
CA SER A 67 1.35 2.37 -2.88
C SER A 67 2.32 2.26 -4.06
N LYS A 68 3.37 1.43 -3.94
CA LYS A 68 4.13 1.02 -5.13
C LYS A 68 3.22 0.18 -6.04
N PRO A 69 3.16 0.45 -7.36
CA PRO A 69 2.39 -0.37 -8.28
C PRO A 69 2.99 -1.77 -8.48
N MET A 70 2.10 -2.73 -8.69
CA MET A 70 2.40 -4.10 -9.11
C MET A 70 2.02 -4.27 -10.58
N TYR A 71 2.90 -4.86 -11.35
CA TYR A 71 2.79 -5.01 -12.79
C TYR A 71 2.69 -6.49 -13.12
N GLN A 72 1.49 -6.92 -13.52
CA GLN A 72 1.21 -8.31 -13.89
C GLN A 72 1.27 -8.43 -15.41
N TYR A 73 2.38 -8.96 -15.90
CA TYR A 73 2.64 -9.09 -17.33
C TYR A 73 2.14 -10.44 -17.82
N SER A 74 1.22 -10.44 -18.77
CA SER A 74 0.78 -11.64 -19.48
C SER A 74 1.18 -11.55 -20.96
N MET A 75 0.89 -12.61 -21.72
CA MET A 75 1.15 -12.61 -23.16
C MET A 75 0.43 -11.47 -23.87
N ASN A 76 -0.83 -11.16 -23.48
CA ASN A 76 -1.68 -10.24 -24.24
C ASN A 76 -1.84 -8.86 -23.57
N LYS A 77 -1.66 -8.77 -22.26
CA LYS A 77 -1.94 -7.56 -21.50
C LYS A 77 -0.95 -7.31 -20.37
N LEU A 78 -0.83 -6.05 -19.98
CA LEU A 78 -0.18 -5.63 -18.75
C LEU A 78 -1.24 -5.07 -17.80
N ASN A 79 -1.35 -5.65 -16.61
CA ASN A 79 -2.23 -5.14 -15.56
C ASN A 79 -1.41 -4.40 -14.49
N ILE A 80 -1.70 -3.12 -14.28
CA ILE A 80 -1.05 -2.28 -13.28
C ILE A 80 -2.01 -2.12 -12.10
N LYS A 81 -1.67 -2.70 -10.96
CA LYS A 81 -2.45 -2.63 -9.73
C LYS A 81 -1.75 -1.78 -8.69
N PHE A 82 -2.47 -0.89 -8.04
CA PHE A 82 -1.95 -0.21 -6.85
C PHE A 82 -3.07 0.13 -5.88
N TYR A 83 -2.68 0.23 -4.61
CA TYR A 83 -3.56 0.70 -3.56
C TYR A 83 -3.45 2.22 -3.46
N TYR A 84 -4.54 2.88 -3.08
CA TYR A 84 -4.52 4.30 -2.75
C TYR A 84 -5.32 4.60 -1.49
N TYR A 85 -4.93 5.66 -0.79
CA TYR A 85 -5.64 6.22 0.35
C TYR A 85 -5.90 7.70 0.08
N ILE A 86 -7.06 8.18 0.53
CA ILE A 86 -7.39 9.60 0.48
C ILE A 86 -7.69 10.05 1.90
N ASN A 87 -7.02 11.11 2.32
CA ASN A 87 -7.34 11.79 3.56
C ASN A 87 -8.58 12.66 3.34
N ASN A 88 -9.76 12.06 3.49
CA ASN A 88 -11.05 12.71 3.28
C ASN A 88 -11.61 13.24 4.58
N ASN A 89 -11.23 14.46 4.96
CA ASN A 89 -11.96 15.13 6.04
C ASN A 89 -13.17 15.91 5.52
N ASN A 90 -13.19 16.37 4.26
CA ASN A 90 -14.27 17.24 3.73
C ASN A 90 -14.71 16.85 2.30
N MET A 91 -15.19 15.62 2.06
CA MET A 91 -15.97 15.36 0.85
C MET A 91 -17.44 15.59 1.18
N ASN A 92 -18.00 16.73 0.76
CA ASN A 92 -19.44 16.99 0.82
C ASN A 92 -20.19 15.82 0.19
N THR A 93 -21.13 15.26 0.94
CA THR A 93 -21.94 14.09 0.57
C THR A 93 -22.94 14.39 -0.56
N ASN A 94 -23.17 15.67 -0.88
CA ASN A 94 -24.09 16.11 -1.94
C ASN A 94 -23.42 16.32 -3.31
N ASN A 95 -22.62 15.35 -3.77
CA ASN A 95 -21.84 15.46 -5.01
C ASN A 95 -22.33 14.53 -6.14
N ASN A 96 -23.64 14.29 -6.27
CA ASN A 96 -24.18 13.50 -7.39
C ASN A 96 -24.03 14.23 -8.73
N TYR A 97 -24.01 15.57 -8.74
CA TYR A 97 -23.96 16.39 -9.95
C TYR A 97 -22.55 16.78 -10.40
N TYR A 98 -21.54 16.66 -9.52
CA TYR A 98 -20.18 17.08 -9.82
C TYR A 98 -19.19 15.92 -9.63
N MET A 99 -18.51 15.56 -10.73
CA MET A 99 -17.46 14.55 -10.69
C MET A 99 -16.25 15.09 -9.95
N ASN A 100 -15.95 14.47 -8.80
CA ASN A 100 -14.78 14.75 -8.01
C ASN A 100 -13.48 14.54 -8.82
N MET A 101 -12.43 15.31 -8.51
CA MET A 101 -11.13 15.25 -9.19
C MET A 101 -10.49 13.86 -9.16
N LEU A 102 -10.69 13.10 -8.07
CA LEU A 102 -10.30 11.69 -8.01
C LEU A 102 -10.96 10.87 -9.13
N TYR A 103 -12.27 11.01 -9.31
CA TYR A 103 -13.02 10.28 -10.35
C TYR A 103 -12.61 10.75 -11.75
N LYS A 104 -12.34 12.06 -11.93
CA LYS A 104 -11.73 12.56 -13.17
C LYS A 104 -10.39 11.88 -13.46
N LEU A 105 -9.51 11.78 -12.46
CA LEU A 105 -8.22 11.09 -12.62
C LEU A 105 -8.40 9.59 -12.90
N MET A 106 -9.30 8.90 -12.21
CA MET A 106 -9.59 7.49 -12.50
C MET A 106 -10.05 7.31 -13.95
N ASN A 107 -10.91 8.22 -14.42
CA ASN A 107 -11.38 8.18 -15.79
C ASN A 107 -10.26 8.44 -16.80
N THR A 108 -9.35 9.39 -16.55
CA THR A 108 -8.20 9.62 -17.45
C THR A 108 -7.22 8.45 -17.49
N LEU A 109 -7.15 7.64 -16.43
CA LEU A 109 -6.29 6.47 -16.40
C LEU A 109 -6.83 5.31 -17.25
N ASN A 110 -8.15 5.06 -17.26
CA ASN A 110 -8.67 3.79 -17.76
C ASN A 110 -10.06 3.82 -18.45
N ASN A 111 -10.72 4.98 -18.60
CA ASN A 111 -12.09 5.01 -19.11
C ASN A 111 -12.17 4.96 -20.64
N ASN A 112 -12.26 3.75 -21.19
CA ASN A 112 -12.30 3.50 -22.63
C ASN A 112 -13.61 3.94 -23.33
N ASN A 113 -14.61 4.46 -22.60
CA ASN A 113 -15.92 4.79 -23.16
C ASN A 113 -16.01 6.18 -23.81
N ASN A 114 -14.95 7.00 -23.76
CA ASN A 114 -14.94 8.30 -24.42
C ASN A 114 -14.26 8.22 -25.80
N MET A 115 -14.93 8.80 -26.80
CA MET A 115 -14.53 8.87 -28.21
C MET A 115 -13.17 9.58 -28.45
N TYR A 116 -12.65 10.29 -27.44
CA TYR A 116 -11.31 10.88 -27.45
C TYR A 116 -10.30 9.91 -26.82
N MET A 117 -9.56 9.20 -27.69
CA MET A 117 -8.56 8.15 -27.44
C MET A 117 -7.35 8.50 -26.53
N ASN A 118 -7.42 9.55 -25.71
CA ASN A 118 -6.28 10.11 -24.97
C ASN A 118 -6.08 9.52 -23.56
N ASN A 119 -6.64 8.35 -23.28
CA ASN A 119 -6.46 7.72 -21.98
C ASN A 119 -5.01 7.30 -21.76
N MET A 120 -4.57 7.40 -20.52
CA MET A 120 -3.19 7.10 -20.16
C MET A 120 -2.82 5.64 -20.45
N ASN A 121 -3.77 4.71 -20.32
CA ASN A 121 -3.57 3.31 -20.70
C ASN A 121 -3.21 3.14 -22.18
N ASN A 122 -3.80 3.92 -23.09
CA ASN A 122 -3.53 3.89 -24.52
C ASN A 122 -2.17 4.50 -24.84
N ILE A 123 -1.80 5.60 -24.18
CA ILE A 123 -0.48 6.20 -24.36
C ILE A 123 0.59 5.23 -23.88
N MET A 124 0.40 4.62 -22.71
CA MET A 124 1.35 3.62 -22.19
C MET A 124 1.37 2.35 -23.05
N SER A 125 0.25 1.95 -23.67
CA SER A 125 0.18 0.73 -24.49
C SER A 125 1.02 0.86 -25.76
N MET A 126 1.13 2.07 -26.33
CA MET A 126 2.02 2.35 -27.47
C MET A 126 3.50 2.07 -27.17
N TYR A 127 3.95 2.24 -25.93
CA TYR A 127 5.35 1.97 -25.55
C TYR A 127 5.61 0.50 -25.23
N ILE A 128 4.58 -0.25 -24.82
CA ILE A 128 4.70 -1.63 -24.34
C ILE A 128 4.23 -2.63 -25.40
N ASN A 129 3.54 -2.15 -26.45
CA ASN A 129 2.89 -2.92 -27.50
C ASN A 129 1.93 -3.99 -26.95
N LYS A 130 1.22 -3.66 -25.86
CA LYS A 130 0.22 -4.53 -25.22
C LYS A 130 -0.90 -3.71 -24.60
N ASN A 131 -2.08 -4.31 -24.48
CA ASN A 131 -3.20 -3.68 -23.80
C ASN A 131 -2.87 -3.46 -22.32
N ILE A 132 -3.07 -2.24 -21.84
CA ILE A 132 -2.81 -1.88 -20.44
C ILE A 132 -4.13 -1.66 -19.73
N ASN A 133 -4.23 -2.24 -18.54
CA ASN A 133 -5.32 -1.99 -17.61
C ASN A 133 -4.75 -1.42 -16.32
N ILE A 134 -5.33 -0.33 -15.82
CA ILE A 134 -4.91 0.32 -14.57
C ILE A 134 -6.01 0.16 -13.53
N GLU A 135 -5.71 -0.57 -12.47
CA GLU A 135 -6.64 -0.91 -11.39
C GLU A 135 -6.24 -0.23 -10.08
N MET A 136 -7.09 0.69 -9.63
CA MET A 136 -6.92 1.44 -8.39
C MET A 136 -7.76 0.84 -7.27
N ILE A 137 -7.14 0.39 -6.19
CA ILE A 137 -7.83 -0.22 -5.05
C ILE A 137 -7.84 0.74 -3.86
N LYS A 138 -9.03 1.19 -3.44
CA LYS A 138 -9.17 2.10 -2.30
C LYS A 138 -8.88 1.40 -0.98
N LEU A 139 -8.10 2.03 -0.11
CA LEU A 139 -7.97 1.65 1.29
C LEU A 139 -8.68 2.67 2.17
N ASN A 140 -9.41 2.17 3.17
CA ASN A 140 -10.07 3.02 4.17
C ASN A 140 -9.09 3.50 5.25
N TYR A 141 -8.04 2.72 5.52
CA TYR A 141 -7.06 3.04 6.55
C TYR A 141 -5.65 3.05 5.99
N VAL A 142 -4.87 4.01 6.46
CA VAL A 142 -3.47 4.21 6.07
C VAL A 142 -2.62 2.99 6.43
N TYR A 143 -2.84 2.42 7.62
CA TYR A 143 -2.03 1.32 8.14
C TYR A 143 -2.24 0.01 7.40
N ASN A 144 -3.26 -0.13 6.53
CA ASN A 144 -3.51 -1.36 5.76
C ASN A 144 -2.44 -1.64 4.69
N ASN A 145 -1.59 -0.67 4.37
CA ASN A 145 -0.50 -0.85 3.42
C ASN A 145 0.76 -0.11 3.87
N LYS A 146 1.89 -0.85 3.90
CA LYS A 146 3.20 -0.34 4.33
C LYS A 146 3.70 0.87 3.54
N ASP A 147 3.42 0.94 2.24
CA ASP A 147 3.91 2.02 1.37
C ASP A 147 3.06 3.28 1.59
N ILE A 148 1.74 3.11 1.73
CA ILE A 148 0.80 4.19 2.02
C ILE A 148 1.07 4.77 3.41
N MET A 149 1.23 3.95 4.44
CA MET A 149 1.59 4.42 5.78
C MET A 149 2.89 5.19 5.81
N ASN A 150 3.91 4.67 5.14
CA ASN A 150 5.19 5.37 5.10
C ASN A 150 5.08 6.73 4.38
N LYS A 151 4.35 6.81 3.25
CA LYS A 151 4.13 8.07 2.55
C LYS A 151 3.28 9.04 3.35
N TYR A 152 2.23 8.57 4.00
CA TYR A 152 1.37 9.40 4.86
C TYR A 152 2.17 10.03 5.99
N LEU A 153 2.97 9.25 6.70
CA LEU A 153 3.88 9.79 7.72
C LEU A 153 4.88 10.79 7.12
N SER A 154 5.38 10.55 5.90
CA SER A 154 6.30 11.49 5.25
C SER A 154 5.68 12.83 4.86
N THR A 155 4.34 12.90 4.80
CA THR A 155 3.61 14.16 4.58
C THR A 155 3.27 14.91 5.86
N MET A 156 3.43 14.28 7.04
CA MET A 156 3.27 14.96 8.32
C MET A 156 4.50 15.81 8.62
N ASP A 157 4.29 16.94 9.29
CA ASP A 157 5.40 17.76 9.77
C ASP A 157 6.22 17.00 10.82
N ILE A 158 7.55 17.06 10.72
CA ILE A 158 8.47 16.35 11.63
C ILE A 158 8.24 16.77 13.08
N ASP A 159 7.95 18.06 13.30
CA ASP A 159 7.65 18.60 14.63
C ASP A 159 6.36 17.96 15.18
N THR A 160 5.37 17.65 14.33
CA THR A 160 4.16 16.92 14.76
C THR A 160 4.44 15.46 15.06
N LEU A 161 5.28 14.76 14.28
CA LEU A 161 5.65 13.36 14.54
C LEU A 161 6.41 13.16 15.86
N ASN A 162 7.09 14.20 16.34
CA ASN A 162 7.79 14.19 17.62
C ASN A 162 6.91 14.57 18.82
N ASN A 163 5.66 14.98 18.60
CA ASN A 163 4.75 15.37 19.68
C ASN A 163 4.06 14.17 20.33
N ASN A 164 3.87 14.23 21.65
CA ASN A 164 3.19 13.18 22.42
C ASN A 164 1.75 12.88 21.92
N SER A 165 1.07 13.86 21.32
CA SER A 165 -0.28 13.68 20.78
C SER A 165 -0.32 12.78 19.54
N THR A 166 0.62 12.92 18.61
CA THR A 166 0.70 12.03 17.43
C THR A 166 1.19 10.64 17.82
N MET A 167 2.07 10.55 18.82
CA MET A 167 2.46 9.27 19.41
C MET A 167 1.25 8.54 20.01
N ASN A 168 0.37 9.26 20.72
CA ASN A 168 -0.87 8.68 21.26
C ASN A 168 -1.84 8.27 20.15
N LEU A 169 -1.99 9.07 19.09
CA LEU A 169 -2.81 8.70 17.92
C LEU A 169 -2.26 7.42 17.25
N LEU A 170 -0.94 7.34 17.03
CA LEU A 170 -0.27 6.16 16.48
C LEU A 170 -0.48 4.93 17.37
N ASN A 171 -0.27 5.07 18.67
CA ASN A 171 -0.48 4.01 19.65
C ASN A 171 -1.93 3.50 19.67
N ASN A 172 -2.89 4.39 19.48
CA ASN A 172 -4.32 4.07 19.50
C ASN A 172 -4.89 3.73 18.11
N MET A 173 -4.07 3.63 17.06
CA MET A 173 -4.55 3.26 15.72
C MET A 173 -5.24 1.89 15.68
N MET A 174 -4.88 0.99 16.61
CA MET A 174 -5.46 -0.33 16.73
C MET A 174 -5.79 -0.67 18.18
N THR A 175 -6.85 -1.44 18.36
CA THR A 175 -7.15 -2.06 19.65
C THR A 175 -6.09 -3.11 19.99
N LYS A 176 -5.75 -3.25 21.27
CA LYS A 176 -4.78 -4.24 21.75
C LYS A 176 -5.40 -5.63 21.61
N MET A 177 -5.07 -6.34 20.53
CA MET A 177 -5.55 -7.70 20.26
C MET A 177 -4.62 -8.76 20.86
N ASN A 178 -5.19 -9.83 21.41
CA ASN A 178 -4.42 -11.00 21.85
C ASN A 178 -4.15 -11.93 20.66
N ASN A 179 -2.93 -11.85 20.12
CA ASN A 179 -2.51 -12.63 18.95
C ASN A 179 -2.65 -14.14 19.17
N ASN A 180 -2.36 -14.65 20.38
CA ASN A 180 -2.42 -16.08 20.65
C ASN A 180 -3.86 -16.60 20.51
N ASN A 181 -4.84 -15.84 20.98
CA ASN A 181 -6.26 -16.22 20.87
C ASN A 181 -6.73 -16.21 19.41
N ILE A 182 -6.33 -15.21 18.62
CA ILE A 182 -6.67 -15.14 17.19
C ILE A 182 -6.13 -16.35 16.44
N ILE A 183 -4.87 -16.72 16.70
CA ILE A 183 -4.24 -17.89 16.09
C ILE A 183 -4.94 -19.17 16.51
N MET A 184 -5.20 -19.35 17.81
CA MET A 184 -5.85 -20.55 18.31
C MET A 184 -7.24 -20.73 17.70
N ASN A 185 -8.03 -19.66 17.62
CA ASN A 185 -9.34 -19.67 16.97
C ASN A 185 -9.25 -19.99 15.49
N TYR A 186 -8.27 -19.43 14.78
CA TYR A 186 -8.01 -19.76 13.39
C TYR A 186 -7.71 -21.26 13.22
N MET A 187 -6.84 -21.83 14.06
CA MET A 187 -6.48 -23.25 14.01
C MET A 187 -7.68 -24.16 14.34
N ASN A 188 -8.47 -23.80 15.35
CA ASN A 188 -9.69 -24.53 15.69
C ASN A 188 -10.69 -24.52 14.53
N ASN A 189 -10.89 -23.36 13.89
CA ASN A 189 -11.75 -23.26 12.71
C ASN A 189 -11.21 -24.13 11.57
N MET A 190 -9.91 -24.11 11.30
CA MET A 190 -9.28 -24.93 10.26
C MET A 190 -9.42 -26.44 10.55
N ASN A 191 -9.31 -26.86 11.82
CA ASN A 191 -9.54 -28.24 12.22
C ASN A 191 -11.00 -28.65 12.06
N ASN A 192 -11.94 -27.79 12.46
CA ASN A 192 -13.38 -28.02 12.26
C ASN A 192 -13.73 -28.15 10.78
N MET A 193 -13.13 -27.33 9.90
CA MET A 193 -13.29 -27.44 8.46
C MET A 193 -12.77 -28.77 7.90
N ARG A 194 -11.64 -29.26 8.42
CA ARG A 194 -11.08 -30.55 8.00
C ARG A 194 -11.99 -31.72 8.38
N ASN A 195 -12.61 -31.63 9.56
CA ASN A 195 -13.50 -32.67 10.08
C ASN A 195 -14.88 -32.63 9.39
N ASN A 196 -15.41 -31.44 9.08
CA ASN A 196 -16.65 -31.25 8.34
C ASN A 196 -16.44 -31.42 6.82
N LYS A 197 -16.09 -32.64 6.41
CA LYS A 197 -15.76 -33.00 5.02
C LYS A 197 -16.96 -32.97 4.06
N TYR A 198 -18.18 -32.78 4.56
CA TYR A 198 -19.42 -32.73 3.78
C TYR A 198 -19.73 -31.29 3.35
N ILE A 199 -19.66 -31.07 2.04
CA ILE A 199 -19.61 -29.78 1.32
C ILE A 199 -20.89 -28.94 1.45
N ASN A 200 -22.01 -29.52 1.88
CA ASN A 200 -23.34 -28.91 1.75
C ASN A 200 -23.55 -27.59 2.51
N ASN A 201 -22.68 -27.24 3.47
CA ASN A 201 -22.76 -25.99 4.23
C ASN A 201 -21.54 -25.06 4.06
N MET A 202 -20.78 -25.15 2.97
CA MET A 202 -19.68 -24.20 2.68
C MET A 202 -20.22 -22.82 2.29
N SER A 203 -20.56 -22.01 3.30
CA SER A 203 -20.94 -20.61 3.14
C SER A 203 -19.71 -19.69 2.95
N TYR A 204 -19.94 -18.45 2.50
CA TYR A 204 -18.92 -17.39 2.40
C TYR A 204 -18.09 -17.18 3.68
N ASN A 205 -18.66 -17.52 4.85
CA ASN A 205 -17.94 -17.47 6.14
C ASN A 205 -16.70 -18.37 6.17
N TYR A 206 -16.68 -19.46 5.41
CA TYR A 206 -15.51 -20.34 5.30
C TYR A 206 -14.32 -19.65 4.62
N ILE A 207 -14.58 -18.89 3.54
CA ILE A 207 -13.55 -18.12 2.83
C ILE A 207 -12.91 -17.11 3.79
N MET A 208 -13.74 -16.36 4.53
CA MET A 208 -13.25 -15.37 5.49
C MET A 208 -12.48 -16.00 6.66
N ASN A 209 -12.88 -17.18 7.11
CA ASN A 209 -12.19 -17.92 8.16
C ASN A 209 -10.86 -18.50 7.69
N MET A 210 -10.72 -18.86 6.40
CA MET A 210 -9.46 -19.37 5.83
C MET A 210 -8.42 -18.28 5.54
N LEU A 211 -8.86 -17.05 5.27
CA LEU A 211 -8.00 -15.92 4.95
C LEU A 211 -6.98 -15.64 6.05
N MET A 212 -5.70 -15.63 5.68
CA MET A 212 -4.59 -15.20 6.54
C MET A 212 -4.25 -13.72 6.35
N TYR A 213 -3.58 -13.12 7.34
CA TYR A 213 -3.10 -11.73 7.36
C TYR A 213 -4.22 -10.68 7.40
N LYS A 214 -5.30 -10.96 8.12
CA LYS A 214 -6.46 -10.06 8.27
C LYS A 214 -6.21 -8.95 9.29
N TYR A 215 -5.54 -9.27 10.39
CA TYR A 215 -5.43 -8.37 11.54
C TYR A 215 -4.01 -7.82 11.66
N LEU A 216 -3.86 -6.50 11.80
CA LEU A 216 -2.59 -5.87 12.15
C LEU A 216 -2.30 -6.16 13.63
N THR A 217 -1.28 -6.97 13.89
CA THR A 217 -0.93 -7.47 15.23
C THR A 217 0.23 -6.71 15.87
N GLY A 218 1.01 -6.00 15.06
CA GLY A 218 2.08 -5.15 15.52
C GLY A 218 2.63 -4.26 14.43
N TRP A 219 3.22 -3.15 14.82
CA TRP A 219 3.88 -2.24 13.92
C TRP A 219 5.07 -1.57 14.59
N THR A 220 6.04 -1.14 13.77
CA THR A 220 7.19 -0.36 14.21
C THR A 220 7.48 0.73 13.20
N ILE A 221 7.67 1.96 13.69
CA ILE A 221 8.04 3.13 12.91
C ILE A 221 9.40 3.62 13.40
N LEU A 222 10.34 3.80 12.48
CA LEU A 222 11.67 4.32 12.76
C LEU A 222 11.85 5.63 11.99
N LEU A 223 12.10 6.71 12.70
CA LEU A 223 12.51 7.99 12.13
C LEU A 223 14.01 8.16 12.37
N LYS A 224 14.80 8.39 11.31
CA LYS A 224 16.25 8.60 11.41
C LYS A 224 16.74 9.70 10.48
N GLY A 225 17.50 10.67 10.99
CA GLY A 225 18.14 11.70 10.18
C GLY A 225 18.25 13.05 10.88
N ARG A 226 18.36 14.14 10.10
CA ARG A 226 18.43 15.52 10.61
C ARG A 226 17.02 16.04 10.93
N LEU A 227 16.46 15.57 12.04
CA LEU A 227 15.07 15.84 12.46
C LEU A 227 14.94 17.04 13.41
N ASN A 228 16.02 17.42 14.09
CA ASN A 228 16.03 18.55 15.03
C ASN A 228 16.58 19.81 14.33
N LYS A 229 16.04 20.99 14.68
CA LYS A 229 16.53 22.31 14.26
C LYS A 229 17.76 22.73 15.08
N ASN A 230 17.80 22.37 16.37
CA ASN A 230 18.79 22.89 17.31
C ASN A 230 20.10 22.09 17.32
N MET A 231 20.10 20.87 16.77
CA MET A 231 21.26 19.98 16.80
C MET A 231 21.65 19.56 15.38
N THR A 232 22.95 19.59 15.10
CA THR A 232 23.52 19.17 13.81
C THR A 232 23.61 17.66 13.66
N ARG A 233 23.67 16.92 14.79
CA ARG A 233 23.73 15.45 14.82
C ARG A 233 22.42 14.81 14.39
N THR A 234 22.49 13.60 13.87
CA THR A 234 21.30 12.83 13.46
C THR A 234 20.59 12.24 14.67
N ASN A 235 19.27 12.34 14.68
CA ASN A 235 18.43 11.71 15.70
C ASN A 235 17.83 10.40 15.20
N LYS A 236 17.48 9.51 16.14
CA LYS A 236 16.81 8.24 15.90
C LYS A 236 15.65 8.09 16.88
N TYR A 237 14.43 8.00 16.38
CA TYR A 237 13.24 7.72 17.17
C TYR A 237 12.62 6.40 16.72
N ILE A 238 12.24 5.54 17.68
CA ILE A 238 11.60 4.25 17.43
C ILE A 238 10.27 4.26 18.16
N LEU A 239 9.20 4.05 17.39
CA LEU A 239 7.87 3.83 17.91
C LEU A 239 7.48 2.38 17.60
N TYR A 240 6.90 1.69 18.56
CA TYR A 240 6.45 0.31 18.37
C TYR A 240 5.20 0.04 19.18
N ASN A 241 4.34 -0.82 18.64
CA ASN A 241 3.16 -1.32 19.34
C ASN A 241 2.85 -2.75 18.89
N GLY A 242 2.24 -3.54 19.77
CA GLY A 242 1.89 -4.93 19.55
C GLY A 242 3.10 -5.86 19.40
N SER A 243 2.92 -6.98 18.70
CA SER A 243 3.95 -7.99 18.48
C SER A 243 4.18 -8.25 17.01
N ASN A 244 5.46 -8.36 16.63
CA ASN A 244 5.85 -8.77 15.29
C ASN A 244 5.99 -10.30 15.14
N LYS A 245 5.88 -11.07 16.24
CA LYS A 245 6.02 -12.53 16.18
C LYS A 245 4.73 -13.16 15.69
N MET A 246 4.86 -14.09 14.75
CA MET A 246 3.78 -14.98 14.36
C MET A 246 3.95 -16.30 15.11
N ASN A 247 3.14 -16.51 16.14
CA ASN A 247 3.13 -17.75 16.91
C ASN A 247 2.26 -18.81 16.21
N MET A 248 2.44 -19.03 14.90
CA MET A 248 1.74 -20.10 14.20
C MET A 248 2.62 -21.34 14.13
N TYR A 249 2.04 -22.51 14.43
CA TYR A 249 2.67 -23.82 14.22
C TYR A 249 2.81 -24.20 12.73
N MET A 250 2.39 -23.34 11.80
CA MET A 250 2.61 -23.54 10.37
C MET A 250 4.00 -23.05 9.96
N LYS A 251 4.65 -23.75 9.01
CA LYS A 251 5.96 -23.34 8.48
C LYS A 251 5.90 -21.89 7.97
N ASN A 252 6.75 -21.04 8.54
CA ASN A 252 6.92 -19.67 8.07
C ASN A 252 7.56 -19.69 6.68
N ASN A 253 6.81 -19.26 5.68
CA ASN A 253 7.35 -18.97 4.36
C ASN A 253 8.02 -17.58 4.37
N TYR A 254 9.05 -17.41 3.55
CA TYR A 254 9.83 -16.17 3.47
C TYR A 254 9.72 -15.54 2.08
N LYS A 255 9.37 -14.25 2.04
CA LYS A 255 9.45 -13.40 0.84
C LYS A 255 10.90 -13.15 0.50
N LEU A 256 11.26 -13.39 -0.76
CA LEU A 256 12.62 -13.27 -1.27
C LEU A 256 13.66 -14.07 -0.44
N ASN A 257 13.22 -15.13 0.26
CA ASN A 257 14.03 -15.97 1.14
C ASN A 257 14.58 -15.30 2.42
N TYR A 258 14.19 -14.07 2.78
CA TYR A 258 14.69 -13.41 4.00
C TYR A 258 13.66 -12.63 4.83
N ILE A 259 12.48 -12.29 4.28
CA ILE A 259 11.43 -11.57 5.03
C ILE A 259 10.32 -12.55 5.37
N SER A 260 9.94 -12.71 6.63
CA SER A 260 8.79 -13.54 6.98
C SER A 260 7.51 -13.05 6.29
N ASN A 261 6.66 -13.97 5.85
CA ASN A 261 5.48 -13.62 5.05
C ASN A 261 4.52 -12.64 5.74
N ASN A 262 4.48 -12.63 7.06
CA ASN A 262 3.65 -11.74 7.85
C ASN A 262 4.21 -10.32 8.00
N HIS A 263 5.49 -10.09 7.68
CA HIS A 263 6.11 -8.78 7.78
C HIS A 263 5.99 -8.03 6.45
N PHE A 264 5.64 -6.76 6.56
CA PHE A 264 5.53 -5.82 5.45
C PHE A 264 6.35 -4.58 5.79
N ILE A 265 7.51 -4.43 5.15
CA ILE A 265 8.52 -3.42 5.47
C ILE A 265 8.69 -2.46 4.29
N ASN A 266 8.69 -1.15 4.56
CA ASN A 266 9.05 -0.14 3.58
C ASN A 266 9.87 0.98 4.23
N ASN A 267 10.67 1.68 3.43
CA ASN A 267 11.40 2.89 3.82
C ASN A 267 11.19 4.00 2.79
N ILE A 268 11.21 5.26 3.25
CA ILE A 268 11.16 6.44 2.39
C ILE A 268 12.17 7.44 2.94
N ASN A 269 13.04 7.92 2.04
CA ASN A 269 13.90 9.04 2.33
C ASN A 269 13.23 10.32 1.84
N ASN A 270 13.25 11.37 2.65
CA ASN A 270 12.76 12.68 2.29
C ASN A 270 13.75 13.75 2.75
N ILE A 271 13.55 14.98 2.29
CA ILE A 271 14.41 16.12 2.56
C ILE A 271 13.58 17.16 3.31
N ASN A 272 14.10 17.64 4.44
CA ASN A 272 13.58 18.83 5.12
C ASN A 272 14.58 19.98 4.96
N LYS A 273 14.27 21.15 5.53
CA LYS A 273 15.18 22.31 5.54
C LYS A 273 16.56 22.00 6.14
N ASN A 274 16.63 21.04 7.06
CA ASN A 274 17.85 20.71 7.80
C ASN A 274 18.69 19.61 7.11
N GLY A 275 18.12 18.87 6.14
CA GLY A 275 18.80 17.84 5.37
C GLY A 275 17.95 16.59 5.12
N LYS A 276 18.64 15.46 4.86
CA LYS A 276 17.98 14.18 4.57
C LYS A 276 17.51 13.48 5.86
N TYR A 277 16.34 12.88 5.80
CA TYR A 277 15.83 11.97 6.82
C TYR A 277 15.11 10.78 6.19
N ASN A 278 14.92 9.71 6.97
CA ASN A 278 14.32 8.46 6.57
C ASN A 278 13.22 8.05 7.54
N ILE A 279 12.10 7.60 7.00
CA ILE A 279 11.01 6.94 7.72
C ILE A 279 10.98 5.48 7.30
N LYS A 280 11.14 4.55 8.25
CA LYS A 280 10.90 3.12 8.02
C LYS A 280 9.64 2.70 8.75
N VAL A 281 8.79 1.96 8.05
CA VAL A 281 7.57 1.37 8.59
C VAL A 281 7.67 -0.14 8.41
N LYS A 282 7.37 -0.88 9.47
CA LYS A 282 7.17 -2.32 9.44
C LYS A 282 5.82 -2.62 10.08
N LEU A 283 5.00 -3.36 9.35
CA LEU A 283 3.68 -3.83 9.76
C LEU A 283 3.70 -5.36 9.83
N SER A 284 3.03 -5.92 10.82
CA SER A 284 2.91 -7.36 11.05
C SER A 284 1.44 -7.76 11.08
N TYR A 285 1.08 -8.72 10.25
CA TYR A 285 -0.31 -9.17 10.10
C TYR A 285 -0.49 -10.63 10.51
N ILE A 286 -1.70 -11.00 10.92
CA ILE A 286 -2.08 -12.40 11.18
C ILE A 286 -3.43 -12.76 10.57
#